data_AF-A0A7Y2YUU4-F1
#
_entry.id   AF-A0A7Y2YUU4-F1
#
_cell.length_a   1.000
_cell.length_b   1.000
_cell.length_c   1.000
_cell.angle_alpha   90.00
_cell.angle_beta   90.00
_cell.angle_gamma   90.00
#
_symmetry.space_group_name_H-M   'P 1'
#
loop_
_entity.id
_entity.type
_entity.pdbx_description
1 polymer ?
#
loop_
_entity_poly.entity_id
_entity_poly.type
_entity_poly.pdbx_seq_one_letter_code
_entity_poly.pdbx_strand_id
1 'polypeptide(L)'
;MRILQVASEAVPWAKTGGLADVVGALCVHLAAAGHEVILALPRYRDLNAPGPEPDSPIVPVSAGPAASVGVRTTGSGTGFDVWWVDAPDLFDRPGLYGTPDGDHPDNALRFATLVRGALGAARALDWRPDVIHAHDWQGALAPVFVREDAKGGQGPAPATVLTIHNMAYQGSFALADARAAGVKRSAALTQGRRVSFLKGGILTADRVTTVSPQYAHEIGTPRLGFG
;
A
#
# COMPACT_ATOMS: atom_id res chain seq x y z
N MET A 1 -2.01 -1.97 20.14
CA MET A 1 -2.77 -2.18 18.89
C MET A 1 -1.88 -2.88 17.90
N ARG A 2 -2.47 -3.62 16.97
CA ARG A 2 -1.86 -4.17 15.77
C ARG A 2 -2.06 -3.21 14.60
N ILE A 3 -0.97 -2.77 13.98
CA ILE A 3 -0.99 -1.76 12.92
C ILE A 3 -0.32 -2.32 11.68
N LEU A 4 -1.09 -2.47 10.60
CA LEU A 4 -0.55 -2.83 9.28
C LEU A 4 -0.27 -1.56 8.47
N GLN A 5 0.99 -1.26 8.27
CA GLN A 5 1.45 -0.20 7.38
C GLN A 5 1.54 -0.76 5.95
N VAL A 6 0.94 -0.10 4.97
CA VAL A 6 1.00 -0.51 3.55
C VAL A 6 1.59 0.64 2.74
N ALA A 7 2.82 0.47 2.28
CA ALA A 7 3.57 1.49 1.56
C ALA A 7 4.34 0.90 0.38
N SER A 8 4.68 1.73 -0.59
CA SER A 8 5.57 1.35 -1.69
C SER A 8 7.04 1.52 -1.37
N GLU A 9 7.39 2.35 -0.40
CA GLU A 9 8.79 2.62 -0.07
C GLU A 9 8.94 2.93 1.42
N ALA A 10 10.07 2.52 1.98
CA ALA A 10 10.46 2.78 3.36
C ALA A 10 11.96 2.60 3.50
N VAL A 11 12.59 3.47 4.29
CA VAL A 11 13.98 3.27 4.71
C VAL A 11 14.08 2.09 5.68
N PRO A 12 15.16 1.28 5.61
CA PRO A 12 16.34 1.47 4.75
C PRO A 12 16.24 0.82 3.36
N TRP A 13 15.14 0.15 3.01
CA TRP A 13 15.12 -0.79 1.88
C TRP A 13 14.83 -0.19 0.51
N ALA A 14 13.86 0.72 0.43
CA ALA A 14 13.45 1.31 -0.84
C ALA A 14 13.14 2.78 -0.63
N LYS A 15 13.71 3.65 -1.47
CA LYS A 15 13.55 5.10 -1.35
C LYS A 15 13.62 5.77 -2.71
N THR A 16 12.60 6.54 -3.04
CA THR A 16 12.65 7.50 -4.16
C THR A 16 12.43 8.94 -3.68
N GLY A 17 11.74 9.14 -2.57
CA GLY A 17 11.50 10.45 -1.99
C GLY A 17 11.33 10.43 -0.46
N GLY A 18 10.66 11.46 0.06
CA GLY A 18 10.46 11.64 1.50
C GLY A 18 9.43 10.69 2.12
N LEU A 19 8.56 10.06 1.31
CA LEU A 19 7.61 9.03 1.78
C LEU A 19 8.35 7.91 2.53
N ALA A 20 9.46 7.44 1.97
CA ALA A 20 10.24 6.35 2.57
C ALA A 20 10.77 6.69 3.97
N ASP A 21 11.22 7.93 4.17
CA ASP A 21 11.73 8.40 5.47
C ASP A 21 10.60 8.45 6.51
N VAL A 22 9.44 8.99 6.12
CA VAL A 22 8.27 9.12 7.00
C VAL A 22 7.74 7.74 7.40
N VAL A 23 7.56 6.82 6.45
CA VAL A 23 7.03 5.48 6.74
C VAL A 23 7.98 4.70 7.65
N GLY A 24 9.28 4.70 7.34
CA GLY A 24 10.28 4.01 8.16
C GLY A 24 10.33 4.56 9.58
N ALA A 25 10.40 5.89 9.74
CA ALA A 25 10.39 6.52 11.04
C ALA A 25 9.08 6.26 11.82
N LEU A 26 7.93 6.33 11.16
CA LEU A 26 6.62 6.10 11.78
C LEU A 26 6.53 4.66 12.34
N CYS A 27 6.99 3.66 11.59
CA CYS A 27 6.99 2.27 12.06
C CYS A 27 7.81 2.11 13.34
N VAL A 28 9.02 2.67 13.38
CA VAL A 28 9.89 2.64 14.57
C VAL A 28 9.23 3.32 15.77
N HIS A 29 8.64 4.50 15.59
CA HIS A 29 8.02 5.24 16.70
C HIS A 29 6.76 4.55 17.24
N LEU A 30 5.92 3.98 16.36
CA LEU A 30 4.74 3.24 16.78
C LEU A 30 5.12 1.95 17.54
N ALA A 31 6.16 1.24 17.08
CA ALA A 31 6.68 0.07 17.78
C ALA A 31 7.25 0.44 19.15
N ALA A 32 8.05 1.51 19.23
CA ALA A 32 8.58 2.02 20.49
C ALA A 32 7.49 2.48 21.48
N ALA A 33 6.32 2.89 20.97
CA ALA A 33 5.13 3.20 21.76
C ALA A 33 4.35 1.95 22.23
N GLY A 34 4.86 0.73 21.97
CA GLY A 34 4.27 -0.53 22.43
C GLY A 34 3.19 -1.08 21.49
N HIS A 35 3.18 -0.70 20.21
CA HIS A 35 2.29 -1.30 19.21
C HIS A 35 2.97 -2.44 18.46
N GLU A 36 2.19 -3.46 18.09
CA GLU A 36 2.63 -4.48 17.14
C GLU A 36 2.50 -3.89 15.73
N VAL A 37 3.64 -3.60 15.10
CA VAL A 37 3.66 -2.96 13.78
C VAL A 37 4.19 -3.95 12.75
N ILE A 38 3.45 -4.06 11.65
CA ILE A 38 3.87 -4.80 10.47
C ILE A 38 3.88 -3.82 9.30
N LEU A 39 5.00 -3.77 8.58
CA LEU A 39 5.13 -2.99 7.36
C LEU A 39 5.10 -3.92 6.14
N ALA A 40 4.06 -3.80 5.31
CA ALA A 40 4.00 -4.47 4.03
C ALA A 40 4.70 -3.64 2.95
N LEU A 41 5.70 -4.23 2.30
CA LEU A 41 6.49 -3.63 1.21
C LEU A 41 6.59 -4.59 0.02
N PRO A 42 6.67 -4.08 -1.22
CA PRO A 42 7.10 -4.89 -2.35
C PRO A 42 8.53 -5.38 -2.18
N ARG A 43 8.80 -6.64 -2.56
CA ARG A 43 10.17 -7.13 -2.71
C ARG A 43 10.73 -6.70 -4.07
N TYR A 44 11.24 -5.47 -4.14
CA TYR A 44 11.90 -4.95 -5.34
C TYR A 44 13.21 -5.70 -5.65
N ARG A 45 13.62 -5.67 -6.94
CA ARG A 45 14.93 -6.16 -7.38
C ARG A 45 16.07 -5.57 -6.56
N ASP A 46 16.09 -4.24 -6.49
CA ASP A 46 17.18 -3.46 -5.93
C ASP A 46 16.76 -2.92 -4.55
N LEU A 47 17.02 -3.71 -3.51
CA LEU A 47 16.87 -3.26 -2.13
C LEU A 47 18.18 -2.64 -1.64
N ASN A 48 18.10 -1.47 -0.99
CA ASN A 48 19.24 -0.75 -0.43
C ASN A 48 19.78 -1.35 0.88
N ALA A 49 19.06 -2.32 1.45
CA ALA A 49 19.43 -3.06 2.65
C ALA A 49 18.98 -4.52 2.52
N PRO A 50 19.51 -5.45 3.34
CA PRO A 50 19.10 -6.86 3.28
C PRO A 50 17.58 -7.02 3.37
N GLY A 51 17.03 -7.74 2.39
CA GLY A 51 15.62 -8.13 2.34
C GLY A 51 15.37 -9.43 3.12
N PRO A 52 14.34 -10.20 2.76
CA PRO A 52 14.09 -11.48 3.41
C PRO A 52 15.15 -12.51 3.06
N GLU A 53 15.55 -13.30 4.06
CA GLU A 53 16.45 -14.45 3.87
C GLU A 53 15.82 -15.47 2.90
N PRO A 54 16.62 -16.20 2.11
CA PRO A 54 16.12 -17.13 1.10
C PRO A 54 15.13 -18.19 1.62
N ASP A 55 15.30 -18.62 2.86
CA ASP A 55 14.50 -19.63 3.58
C ASP A 55 13.36 -19.03 4.41
N SER A 56 13.16 -17.71 4.39
CA SER A 56 12.06 -17.05 5.09
C SER A 56 10.72 -17.70 4.72
N PRO A 57 9.83 -17.96 5.69
CA PRO A 57 8.56 -18.61 5.43
C PRO A 57 7.74 -17.82 4.41
N ILE A 58 7.08 -18.55 3.51
CA ILE A 58 6.26 -17.96 2.45
C ILE A 58 4.80 -18.23 2.76
N VAL A 59 4.02 -17.17 2.94
CA VAL A 59 2.57 -17.27 3.00
C VAL A 59 1.99 -17.11 1.60
N PRO A 60 1.37 -18.14 1.01
CA PRO A 60 0.74 -18.01 -0.29
C PRO A 60 -0.57 -17.23 -0.19
N VAL A 61 -0.66 -16.13 -0.93
CA VAL A 61 -1.82 -15.23 -0.89
C VAL A 61 -2.39 -15.03 -2.30
N SER A 62 -3.71 -15.17 -2.45
CA SER A 62 -4.37 -14.74 -3.69
C SER A 62 -4.39 -13.22 -3.78
N ALA A 63 -3.62 -12.67 -4.72
CA ALA A 63 -3.49 -11.24 -4.96
C ALA A 63 -4.29 -10.77 -6.20
N GLY A 64 -5.36 -11.50 -6.55
CA GLY A 64 -6.23 -11.18 -7.68
C GLY A 64 -6.24 -12.27 -8.75
N PRO A 65 -6.73 -11.97 -9.96
CA PRO A 65 -7.03 -12.98 -11.00
C PRO A 65 -5.85 -13.83 -11.46
N ALA A 66 -4.59 -13.41 -11.22
CA ALA A 66 -3.42 -14.02 -11.82
C ALA A 66 -2.18 -14.13 -10.90
N ALA A 67 -2.31 -13.88 -9.59
CA ALA A 67 -1.14 -13.86 -8.72
C ALA A 67 -1.40 -14.61 -7.41
N SER A 68 -0.70 -15.72 -7.19
CA SER A 68 -0.34 -16.14 -5.85
C SER A 68 0.97 -15.43 -5.51
N VAL A 69 0.97 -14.62 -4.47
CA VAL A 69 2.19 -13.96 -3.98
C VAL A 69 2.68 -14.64 -2.72
N GLY A 70 3.99 -14.72 -2.58
CA GLY A 70 4.60 -15.08 -1.32
C GLY A 70 4.69 -13.87 -0.42
N VAL A 71 4.27 -13.98 0.84
CA VAL A 71 4.66 -12.99 1.84
C VAL A 71 5.73 -13.57 2.74
N ARG A 72 6.93 -12.99 2.69
CA ARG A 72 8.04 -13.35 3.58
C ARG A 72 8.04 -12.44 4.79
N THR A 73 8.24 -13.02 5.96
CA THR A 73 8.24 -12.29 7.23
C THR A 73 9.67 -12.17 7.74
N THR A 74 10.15 -10.95 7.98
CA THR A 74 11.42 -10.72 8.67
C THR A 74 11.15 -10.03 9.99
N GLY A 75 11.52 -10.68 11.09
CA GLY A 75 11.65 -10.01 12.39
C GLY A 75 12.77 -9.01 12.30
N SER A 76 12.51 -7.73 12.56
CA SER A 76 13.55 -6.72 12.39
C SER A 76 14.30 -6.47 13.70
N GLY A 77 15.62 -6.36 13.59
CA GLY A 77 16.42 -5.63 14.57
C GLY A 77 16.07 -4.12 14.66
N THR A 78 15.03 -3.66 13.95
CA THR A 78 14.52 -2.27 13.91
C THR A 78 13.21 -2.10 14.69
N GLY A 79 12.71 -3.12 15.38
CA GLY A 79 11.59 -3.04 16.32
C GLY A 79 10.19 -3.32 15.75
N PHE A 80 10.03 -3.57 14.45
CA PHE A 80 8.76 -3.91 13.79
C PHE A 80 8.92 -4.98 12.71
N ASP A 81 7.91 -5.77 12.38
CA ASP A 81 8.07 -6.80 11.35
C ASP A 81 7.85 -6.26 9.95
N VAL A 82 8.51 -6.88 8.96
CA VAL A 82 8.29 -6.55 7.55
C VAL A 82 7.69 -7.74 6.82
N TRP A 83 6.63 -7.47 6.07
CA TRP A 83 5.99 -8.39 5.14
C TRP A 83 6.37 -8.03 3.71
N TRP A 84 7.18 -8.88 3.12
CA TRP A 84 7.67 -8.72 1.76
C TRP A 84 6.68 -9.35 0.79
N VAL A 85 5.96 -8.53 0.02
CA VAL A 85 5.13 -9.02 -1.09
C VAL A 85 6.06 -9.44 -2.24
N ASP A 86 6.36 -10.73 -2.28
CA ASP A 86 7.24 -11.39 -3.24
C ASP A 86 6.44 -11.79 -4.48
N ALA A 87 6.52 -10.92 -5.49
CA ALA A 87 5.91 -11.09 -6.81
C ALA A 87 6.95 -10.68 -7.88
N PRO A 88 7.95 -11.54 -8.17
CA PRO A 88 9.09 -11.16 -9.01
C PRO A 88 8.67 -10.71 -10.41
N ASP A 89 7.65 -11.32 -11.01
CA ASP A 89 7.11 -10.89 -12.29
C ASP A 89 6.68 -9.42 -12.29
N LEU A 90 6.32 -8.87 -11.14
CA LEU A 90 5.88 -7.49 -10.96
C LEU A 90 6.97 -6.58 -10.40
N PHE A 91 7.80 -7.03 -9.45
CA PHE A 91 8.71 -6.18 -8.69
C PHE A 91 10.20 -6.44 -8.92
N ASP A 92 10.58 -7.57 -9.52
CA ASP A 92 11.96 -7.86 -9.93
C ASP A 92 12.27 -7.13 -11.26
N ARG A 93 12.23 -5.80 -11.22
CA ARG A 93 12.46 -4.90 -12.35
C ARG A 93 13.18 -3.63 -11.90
N PRO A 94 13.92 -2.94 -12.79
CA PRO A 94 14.53 -1.66 -12.44
C PRO A 94 13.47 -0.61 -12.07
N GLY A 95 13.75 0.13 -10.99
CA GLY A 95 12.93 1.24 -10.53
C GLY A 95 11.59 0.85 -9.88
N LEU A 96 11.18 1.62 -8.86
CA LEU A 96 10.02 1.32 -8.03
C LEU A 96 8.69 1.54 -8.76
N TYR A 97 8.59 2.62 -9.55
CA TYR A 97 7.38 3.03 -10.26
C TYR A 97 7.54 3.03 -11.78
N GLY A 98 8.78 3.07 -12.27
CA GLY A 98 9.09 3.20 -13.69
C GLY A 98 10.60 3.30 -13.92
N THR A 99 10.94 3.65 -15.15
CA THR A 99 12.31 3.89 -15.62
C THR A 99 12.41 5.32 -16.19
N PRO A 100 13.57 5.79 -16.66
CA PRO A 100 13.66 7.08 -17.35
C PRO A 100 12.70 7.22 -18.56
N ASP A 101 12.28 6.10 -19.16
CA ASP A 101 11.34 6.08 -20.29
C ASP A 101 9.87 6.25 -19.86
N GLY A 102 9.58 6.22 -18.55
CA GLY A 102 8.25 6.43 -17.98
C GLY A 102 7.83 5.38 -16.95
N ASP A 103 6.60 5.54 -16.47
CA ASP A 103 5.98 4.65 -15.49
C ASP A 103 5.81 3.22 -16.04
N HIS A 104 5.95 2.23 -15.15
CA HIS A 104 5.59 0.85 -15.47
C HIS A 104 4.10 0.78 -15.84
N PRO A 105 3.73 0.27 -17.03
CA PRO A 105 2.36 0.31 -17.52
C PRO A 105 1.39 -0.54 -16.70
N ASP A 106 1.93 -1.53 -15.97
CA ASP A 106 1.21 -2.44 -15.09
C ASP A 106 1.18 -1.96 -13.63
N ASN A 107 1.49 -0.69 -13.33
CA ASN A 107 1.44 -0.13 -11.97
C ASN A 107 0.09 -0.33 -11.26
N ALA A 108 -1.02 -0.31 -12.00
CA ALA A 108 -2.34 -0.62 -11.45
C ALA A 108 -2.37 -2.03 -10.83
N LEU A 109 -1.79 -3.01 -11.52
CA LEU A 109 -1.68 -4.41 -11.06
C LEU A 109 -0.64 -4.55 -9.96
N ARG A 110 0.54 -3.92 -10.11
CA ARG A 110 1.63 -3.95 -9.12
C ARG A 110 1.13 -3.54 -7.73
N PHE A 111 0.49 -2.38 -7.61
CA PHE A 111 0.11 -1.86 -6.30
C PHE A 111 -1.23 -2.43 -5.79
N ALA A 112 -2.13 -2.90 -6.67
CA ALA A 112 -3.23 -3.76 -6.23
C ALA A 112 -2.72 -5.08 -5.63
N THR A 113 -1.66 -5.65 -6.21
CA THR A 113 -1.01 -6.87 -5.72
C THR A 113 -0.35 -6.66 -4.35
N LEU A 114 0.36 -5.55 -4.15
CA LEU A 114 0.91 -5.16 -2.83
C LEU A 114 -0.19 -5.18 -1.76
N VAL A 115 -1.28 -4.45 -2.00
CA VAL A 115 -2.37 -4.34 -1.03
C VAL A 115 -3.02 -5.69 -0.77
N ARG A 116 -3.37 -6.46 -1.82
CA ARG A 116 -3.99 -7.77 -1.63
C ARG A 116 -3.07 -8.78 -0.96
N GLY A 117 -1.77 -8.73 -1.25
CA GLY A 117 -0.73 -9.51 -0.58
C GLY A 117 -0.72 -9.23 0.92
N ALA A 118 -0.69 -7.96 1.31
CA ALA A 118 -0.72 -7.53 2.72
C ALA A 118 -2.00 -7.99 3.44
N LEU A 119 -3.18 -7.70 2.87
CA LEU A 119 -4.47 -8.07 3.46
C LEU A 119 -4.67 -9.59 3.54
N GLY A 120 -4.23 -10.30 2.50
CA GLY A 120 -4.36 -11.75 2.46
C GLY A 120 -3.36 -12.46 3.38
N ALA A 121 -2.15 -11.94 3.59
CA ALA A 121 -1.22 -12.46 4.58
C ALA A 121 -1.76 -12.28 6.00
N ALA A 122 -2.33 -11.11 6.32
CA ALA A 122 -3.03 -10.89 7.58
C ALA A 122 -4.12 -11.93 7.84
N ARG A 123 -4.95 -12.22 6.83
CA ARG A 123 -5.98 -13.27 6.93
C ARG A 123 -5.40 -14.68 7.08
N ALA A 124 -4.42 -15.04 6.25
CA ALA A 124 -3.84 -16.38 6.24
C ALA A 124 -3.08 -16.72 7.53
N LEU A 125 -2.48 -15.71 8.17
CA LEU A 125 -1.79 -15.84 9.45
C LEU A 125 -2.70 -15.64 10.67
N ASP A 126 -4.00 -15.38 10.46
CA ASP A 126 -4.95 -14.94 11.50
C ASP A 126 -4.43 -13.73 12.31
N TRP A 127 -3.58 -12.91 11.69
CA TRP A 127 -3.07 -11.68 12.28
C TRP A 127 -4.04 -10.55 11.97
N ARG A 128 -4.89 -10.23 12.94
CA ARG A 128 -5.99 -9.27 12.81
C ARG A 128 -5.49 -7.86 13.18
N PRO A 129 -5.25 -6.96 12.20
CA PRO A 129 -4.91 -5.57 12.51
C PRO A 129 -6.10 -4.88 13.19
N ASP A 130 -5.81 -3.97 14.12
CA ASP A 130 -6.80 -2.98 14.59
C ASP A 130 -6.91 -1.83 13.59
N VAL A 131 -5.76 -1.46 12.99
CA VAL A 131 -5.64 -0.37 12.02
C VAL A 131 -4.85 -0.83 10.81
N ILE A 132 -5.35 -0.49 9.62
CA ILE A 132 -4.58 -0.52 8.37
C ILE A 132 -4.29 0.92 7.97
N HIS A 133 -3.01 1.27 7.92
CA HIS A 133 -2.54 2.59 7.55
C HIS A 133 -1.86 2.53 6.18
N ALA A 134 -2.57 3.05 5.18
CA ALA A 134 -2.14 3.14 3.80
C ALA A 134 -1.41 4.45 3.52
N HIS A 135 -0.42 4.39 2.64
CA HIS A 135 0.35 5.57 2.22
C HIS A 135 0.24 5.79 0.72
N ASP A 136 -0.19 7.00 0.36
CA ASP A 136 -0.40 7.47 -1.02
C ASP A 136 -1.21 6.51 -1.90
N TRP A 137 -1.20 6.74 -3.21
CA TRP A 137 -2.01 5.98 -4.17
C TRP A 137 -1.64 4.49 -4.22
N GLN A 138 -0.41 4.14 -3.85
CA GLN A 138 0.13 2.78 -3.85
C GLN A 138 -0.53 1.92 -2.77
N GLY A 139 -0.77 2.48 -1.58
CA GLY A 139 -1.51 1.82 -0.50
C GLY A 139 -3.03 2.08 -0.55
N ALA A 140 -3.49 3.10 -1.27
CA ALA A 140 -4.87 3.63 -1.20
C ALA A 140 -5.98 2.63 -1.55
N LEU A 141 -5.69 1.49 -2.19
CA LEU A 141 -6.68 0.43 -2.38
C LEU A 141 -6.99 -0.35 -1.10
N ALA A 142 -6.18 -0.25 -0.05
CA ALA A 142 -6.42 -0.95 1.22
C ALA A 142 -7.80 -0.59 1.83
N PRO A 143 -8.14 0.69 2.07
CA PRO A 143 -9.49 1.04 2.54
C PRO A 143 -10.61 0.69 1.55
N VAL A 144 -10.33 0.70 0.25
CA VAL A 144 -11.31 0.28 -0.78
C VAL A 144 -11.65 -1.20 -0.59
N PHE A 145 -10.64 -2.07 -0.51
CA PHE A 145 -10.85 -3.51 -0.36
C PHE A 145 -11.42 -3.87 1.00
N VAL A 146 -10.98 -3.23 2.09
CA VAL A 146 -11.57 -3.44 3.43
C VAL A 146 -13.07 -3.13 3.41
N ARG A 147 -13.49 -2.02 2.79
CA ARG A 147 -14.90 -1.66 2.67
C ARG A 147 -15.69 -2.60 1.76
N GLU A 148 -15.06 -3.18 0.74
CA GLU A 148 -15.67 -4.22 -0.10
C GLU A 148 -15.86 -5.54 0.66
N ASP A 149 -14.84 -5.98 1.40
CA ASP A 149 -14.87 -7.20 2.21
C ASP A 149 -15.90 -7.10 3.35
N ALA A 150 -16.03 -5.92 3.98
CA ALA A 150 -17.01 -5.67 5.02
C ALA A 150 -18.46 -5.84 4.53
N LYS A 151 -18.76 -5.45 3.28
CA LYS A 151 -20.08 -5.67 2.66
C LYS A 151 -20.38 -7.15 2.42
N GLY A 152 -19.35 -7.98 2.32
CA GLY A 152 -19.46 -9.43 2.17
C GLY A 152 -19.65 -10.19 3.48
N GLY A 153 -19.67 -9.51 4.64
CA GLY A 153 -19.94 -10.13 5.94
C GLY A 153 -18.77 -10.87 6.57
N GLN A 154 -17.52 -10.57 6.20
CA GLN A 154 -16.31 -11.27 6.69
C GLN A 154 -15.89 -10.92 8.14
N GLY A 155 -16.82 -10.48 8.99
CA GLY A 155 -16.56 -10.09 10.38
C GLY A 155 -16.17 -8.60 10.55
N PRO A 156 -15.72 -8.20 11.76
CA PRO A 156 -15.36 -6.82 12.04
C PRO A 156 -14.14 -6.41 11.20
N ALA A 157 -14.29 -5.31 10.47
CA ALA A 157 -13.24 -4.73 9.66
C ALA A 157 -12.30 -3.87 10.53
N PRO A 158 -10.99 -3.85 10.24
CA PRO A 158 -10.06 -2.90 10.87
C PRO A 158 -10.41 -1.46 10.49
N ALA A 159 -10.06 -0.52 11.37
CA ALA A 159 -10.10 0.89 11.01
C ALA A 159 -9.04 1.20 9.94
N THR A 160 -9.30 2.17 9.08
CA THR A 160 -8.45 2.49 7.95
C THR A 160 -8.03 3.96 7.96
N VAL A 161 -6.73 4.17 7.78
CA VAL A 161 -6.12 5.51 7.69
C VAL A 161 -5.39 5.62 6.37
N LEU A 162 -5.55 6.74 5.67
CA LEU A 162 -4.77 7.06 4.48
C LEU A 162 -3.94 8.32 4.73
N THR A 163 -2.61 8.24 4.64
CA THR A 163 -1.75 9.43 4.58
C THR A 163 -1.44 9.77 3.13
N ILE A 164 -1.66 11.04 2.76
CA ILE A 164 -1.27 11.61 1.48
C ILE A 164 0.02 12.40 1.69
N HIS A 165 1.09 12.04 0.99
CA HIS A 165 2.37 12.79 1.00
C HIS A 165 2.49 13.69 -0.23
N ASN A 166 1.82 13.32 -1.33
CA ASN A 166 1.80 14.16 -2.51
C ASN A 166 0.54 13.97 -3.36
N MET A 167 -0.38 14.94 -3.27
CA MET A 167 -1.65 14.96 -4.00
C MET A 167 -1.50 14.97 -5.53
N ALA A 168 -0.35 15.39 -6.07
CA ALA A 168 -0.12 15.37 -7.51
C ALA A 168 -0.09 13.94 -8.08
N TYR A 169 0.28 12.94 -7.27
CA TYR A 169 0.34 11.55 -7.69
C TYR A 169 -0.92 10.80 -7.25
N GLN A 170 -1.92 10.76 -8.14
CA GLN A 170 -3.24 10.22 -7.82
C GLN A 170 -3.40 8.71 -8.10
N GLY A 171 -2.41 8.07 -8.72
CA GLY A 171 -2.55 6.70 -9.23
C GLY A 171 -3.69 6.62 -10.25
N SER A 172 -3.61 7.43 -11.30
CA SER A 172 -4.64 7.53 -12.33
C SER A 172 -4.41 6.49 -13.42
N PHE A 173 -5.33 5.54 -13.59
CA PHE A 173 -5.18 4.42 -14.53
C PHE A 173 -6.33 4.35 -15.54
N ALA A 174 -6.08 3.71 -16.69
CA ALA A 174 -7.18 3.39 -17.58
C ALA A 174 -8.10 2.37 -16.89
N LEU A 175 -9.39 2.42 -17.21
CA LEU A 175 -10.36 1.49 -16.65
C LEU A 175 -10.02 0.03 -16.99
N ALA A 176 -9.46 -0.23 -18.17
CA ALA A 176 -9.04 -1.56 -18.59
C ALA A 176 -7.93 -2.11 -17.69
N ASP A 177 -6.89 -1.32 -17.41
CA ASP A 177 -5.75 -1.71 -16.56
C ASP A 177 -6.21 -2.01 -15.13
N ALA A 178 -7.07 -1.14 -14.57
CA ALA A 178 -7.63 -1.36 -13.25
C ALA A 178 -8.50 -2.63 -13.18
N ARG A 179 -9.29 -2.91 -14.22
CA ARG A 179 -10.07 -4.16 -14.31
C ARG A 179 -9.18 -5.38 -14.42
N ALA A 180 -8.10 -5.31 -15.21
CA ALA A 180 -7.11 -6.37 -15.31
C ALA A 180 -6.41 -6.62 -13.95
N ALA A 181 -6.21 -5.57 -13.15
CA ALA A 181 -5.74 -5.64 -11.77
C ALA A 181 -6.79 -6.17 -10.77
N GLY A 182 -7.97 -6.58 -11.23
CA GLY A 182 -9.06 -7.04 -10.37
C GLY A 182 -9.69 -5.92 -9.52
N VAL A 183 -9.53 -4.66 -9.90
CA VAL A 183 -10.14 -3.51 -9.25
C VAL A 183 -11.49 -3.22 -9.93
N LYS A 184 -12.58 -3.38 -9.18
CA LYS A 184 -13.93 -3.13 -9.68
C LYS A 184 -14.16 -1.62 -9.79
N ARG A 185 -14.80 -1.19 -10.88
CA ARG A 185 -15.21 0.22 -11.02
C ARG A 185 -16.22 0.55 -9.93
N SER A 186 -15.99 1.65 -9.23
CA SER A 186 -16.94 2.22 -8.26
C SER A 186 -16.99 3.74 -8.41
N ALA A 187 -18.03 4.37 -7.86
CA ALA A 187 -18.12 5.83 -7.82
C ALA A 187 -16.92 6.46 -7.08
N ALA A 188 -16.43 5.78 -6.04
CA ALA A 188 -15.25 6.20 -5.28
C ALA A 188 -14.00 6.27 -6.16
N LEU A 189 -13.76 5.26 -7.00
CA LEU A 189 -12.58 5.19 -7.87
C LEU A 189 -12.73 5.99 -9.19
N THR A 190 -13.95 6.25 -9.65
CA THR A 190 -14.18 6.82 -10.99
C THR A 190 -13.74 8.30 -11.07
N GLN A 191 -12.88 8.64 -12.03
CA GLN A 191 -12.48 10.03 -12.32
C GLN A 191 -12.51 10.26 -13.84
N GLY A 192 -13.63 10.84 -14.32
CA GLY A 192 -13.90 10.95 -15.75
C GLY A 192 -13.88 9.58 -16.44
N ARG A 193 -12.99 9.43 -17.44
CA ARG A 193 -12.80 8.17 -18.20
C ARG A 193 -11.79 7.21 -17.54
N ARG A 194 -11.12 7.63 -16.48
CA ARG A 194 -10.08 6.90 -15.77
C ARG A 194 -10.58 6.46 -14.39
N VAL A 195 -9.71 5.75 -13.66
CA VAL A 195 -9.86 5.55 -12.22
C VAL A 195 -8.70 6.20 -11.48
N SER A 196 -8.93 6.63 -10.25
CA SER A 196 -7.91 7.14 -9.34
C SER A 196 -7.92 6.33 -8.06
N PHE A 197 -6.81 5.65 -7.78
CA PHE A 197 -6.67 4.86 -6.56
C PHE A 197 -6.65 5.77 -5.33
N LEU A 198 -5.98 6.92 -5.41
CA LEU A 198 -5.96 7.89 -4.31
C LEU A 198 -7.36 8.40 -3.98
N LYS A 199 -8.16 8.78 -4.99
CA LYS A 199 -9.56 9.19 -4.80
C LYS A 199 -10.38 8.07 -4.15
N GLY A 200 -10.18 6.84 -4.62
CA GLY A 200 -10.79 5.65 -4.01
C GLY A 200 -10.48 5.58 -2.52
N GLY A 201 -9.20 5.70 -2.16
CA GLY A 201 -8.75 5.71 -0.77
C GLY A 201 -9.35 6.85 0.06
N ILE A 202 -9.32 8.08 -0.43
CA ILE A 202 -9.88 9.26 0.25
C ILE A 202 -11.37 9.05 0.57
N LEU A 203 -12.14 8.52 -0.37
CA LEU A 203 -13.59 8.32 -0.21
C LEU A 203 -13.95 7.04 0.54
N THR A 204 -12.97 6.21 0.92
CA THR A 204 -13.18 4.92 1.59
C THR A 204 -12.58 4.82 2.98
N ALA A 205 -11.48 5.52 3.25
CA ALA A 205 -10.80 5.49 4.53
C ALA A 205 -11.64 6.12 5.64
N ASP A 206 -11.51 5.59 6.86
CA ASP A 206 -12.15 6.16 8.05
C ASP A 206 -11.51 7.50 8.44
N ARG A 207 -10.22 7.67 8.16
CA ARG A 207 -9.47 8.91 8.33
C ARG A 207 -8.49 9.15 7.20
N VAL A 208 -8.35 10.42 6.83
CA VAL A 208 -7.32 10.90 5.89
C VAL A 208 -6.41 11.87 6.63
N THR A 209 -5.12 11.66 6.52
CA THR A 209 -4.05 12.48 7.11
C THR A 209 -3.08 12.95 6.04
N THR A 210 -2.23 13.91 6.39
CA THR A 210 -1.20 14.40 5.49
C THR A 210 -0.03 14.98 6.27
N VAL A 211 1.03 15.40 5.57
CA VAL A 211 2.34 15.68 6.16
C VAL A 211 2.43 16.97 6.98
N SER A 212 1.47 17.89 6.86
CA SER A 212 1.39 19.08 7.70
C SER A 212 0.00 19.74 7.71
N PRO A 213 -0.33 20.56 8.72
CA PRO A 213 -1.59 21.31 8.75
C PRO A 213 -1.73 22.27 7.56
N GLN A 214 -0.63 22.92 7.17
CA GLN A 214 -0.63 23.83 6.03
C GLN A 214 -0.91 23.08 4.72
N TYR A 215 -0.24 21.94 4.53
CA TYR A 215 -0.46 21.13 3.35
C TYR A 215 -1.87 20.54 3.30
N ALA A 216 -2.47 20.20 4.45
CA ALA A 216 -3.87 19.79 4.55
C ALA A 216 -4.84 20.87 4.03
N HIS A 217 -4.57 22.14 4.35
CA HIS A 217 -5.35 23.25 3.82
C HIS A 217 -5.13 23.42 2.31
N GLU A 218 -3.89 23.34 1.86
CA GLU A 218 -3.52 23.49 0.44
C GLU A 218 -4.23 22.47 -0.46
N ILE A 219 -4.15 21.19 -0.13
CA ILE A 219 -4.77 20.11 -0.92
C ILE A 219 -6.31 20.10 -0.85
N GLY A 220 -6.91 20.94 0.00
CA GLY A 220 -8.35 21.20 0.03
C GLY A 220 -8.81 22.26 -0.97
N THR A 221 -7.88 22.97 -1.63
CA THR A 221 -8.20 23.98 -2.65
C THR A 221 -8.36 23.34 -4.03
N PRO A 222 -9.18 23.90 -4.95
CA PRO A 222 -9.33 23.31 -6.29
C PRO A 222 -8.00 23.15 -7.05
N ARG A 223 -7.09 24.13 -6.88
CA ARG A 223 -5.80 24.16 -7.59
C ARG A 223 -4.85 23.05 -7.12
N LEU A 224 -4.67 22.88 -5.82
CA LEU A 224 -3.70 21.95 -5.25
C LEU A 224 -4.33 20.60 -4.82
N GLY A 225 -5.66 20.54 -4.76
CA GLY A 225 -6.47 19.34 -4.59
C GLY A 225 -6.82 18.63 -5.90
N PHE A 226 -6.51 19.25 -7.05
CA PHE A 226 -6.76 18.71 -8.38
C PHE A 226 -8.25 18.38 -8.65
N GLY A 227 -9.15 19.23 -8.15
CA GLY A 227 -10.61 19.09 -8.30
C GLY A 227 -11.38 20.16 -7.54
#